data_AF-X1BDW1-F1
#
_entry.id   AF-X1BDW1-F1
#
_cell.length_a   1.000
_cell.length_b   1.000
_cell.length_c   1.000
_cell.angle_alpha   90.00
_cell.angle_beta   90.00
_cell.angle_gamma   90.00
#
_symmetry.space_group_name_H-M   'P 1'
#
loop_
_entity.id
_entity.type
_entity.pdbx_description
1 polymer ?
#
loop_
_entity_poly.entity_id
_entity_poly.type
_entity_poly.pdbx_seq_one_letter_code
_entity_poly.pdbx_strand_id
1 'polypeptide(L)'
;NTNVMRNRYEQFREELRELSNARVFYAVKANPHLDIVKLLYELGTGFEIASKDELDIVSSLDVPSSKIISSNPIKIPTFIESAYERSVNSFTFDSHTEIEKLSQLAAGIM
;
A
#
# COMPACT_ATOMS: atom_id res chain seq x y z
N ASN A 1 -0.67 7.46 19.38
CA ASN A 1 -0.93 8.90 19.52
C ASN A 1 -0.86 9.54 18.13
N THR A 2 -1.98 10.06 17.63
CA THR A 2 -2.11 10.62 16.27
C THR A 2 -1.28 11.89 16.06
N ASN A 3 -1.08 12.72 17.09
CA ASN A 3 -0.26 13.94 16.98
C ASN A 3 1.21 13.61 16.73
N VAL A 4 1.75 12.59 17.41
CA VAL A 4 3.13 12.15 17.17
C VAL A 4 3.31 11.63 15.75
N MET A 5 2.33 10.88 15.22
CA MET A 5 2.37 10.39 13.84
C MET A 5 2.30 11.52 12.82
N ARG A 6 1.40 12.50 13.02
CA ARG A 6 1.29 13.68 12.16
C ARG A 6 2.63 14.43 12.08
N ASN A 7 3.20 14.78 13.23
CA ASN A 7 4.45 15.54 13.28
C ASN A 7 5.59 14.79 12.58
N ARG A 8 5.69 13.46 12.78
CA ARG A 8 6.70 12.63 12.10
C ARG A 8 6.48 12.57 10.59
N TYR A 9 5.23 12.45 10.14
CA TYR A 9 4.91 12.42 8.72
C TYR A 9 5.24 13.76 8.05
N GLU A 10 4.85 14.88 8.65
CA GLU A 10 5.12 16.23 8.14
C GLU A 10 6.62 16.51 8.06
N GLN A 11 7.38 16.16 9.09
CA GLN A 11 8.85 16.25 9.06
C GLN A 11 9.45 15.42 7.92
N PHE A 12 9.03 14.16 7.78
CA PHE A 12 9.52 13.30 6.70
C PHE A 12 9.15 13.85 5.31
N ARG A 13 7.96 14.42 5.15
CA ARG A 13 7.55 15.07 3.90
C ARG A 13 8.39 16.29 3.57
N GLU A 14 8.75 17.09 4.57
CA GLU A 14 9.63 18.25 4.41
C GLU A 14 11.04 17.83 3.95
N GLU A 15 11.58 16.75 4.51
CA GLU A 15 12.88 16.19 4.09
C GLU A 15 12.88 15.71 2.64
N LEU A 16 11.72 15.26 2.13
CA LEU A 16 11.54 14.82 0.74
C LEU A 16 11.16 15.95 -0.23
N ARG A 17 11.07 17.22 0.22
CA ARG A 17 10.52 18.32 -0.59
C ARG A 17 11.24 18.54 -1.93
N GLU A 18 12.54 18.25 -1.98
CA GLU A 18 13.36 18.40 -3.19
C GLU A 18 13.16 17.25 -4.20
N LEU A 19 12.51 16.16 -3.78
CA LEU A 19 12.20 15.01 -4.63
C LEU A 19 10.79 15.16 -5.23
N SER A 20 10.68 15.98 -6.27
CA SER A 20 9.40 16.38 -6.90
C SER A 20 8.49 15.23 -7.35
N ASN A 21 9.05 14.05 -7.61
CA ASN A 21 8.30 12.86 -8.05
C ASN A 21 8.21 11.76 -6.99
N ALA A 22 8.65 12.00 -5.76
CA ALA A 22 8.58 11.00 -4.69
C ALA A 22 7.15 10.86 -4.13
N ARG A 23 6.69 9.62 -4.04
CA ARG A 23 5.42 9.24 -3.42
C ARG A 23 5.69 8.47 -2.14
N VAL A 24 4.94 8.78 -1.09
CA VAL A 24 5.05 8.08 0.20
C VAL A 24 3.97 7.02 0.29
N PHE A 25 4.37 5.79 0.61
CA PHE A 25 3.48 4.67 0.89
C PHE A 25 3.75 4.15 2.30
N TYR A 26 2.74 4.19 3.16
CA TYR A 26 2.84 3.70 4.53
C TYR A 26 2.59 2.19 4.57
N ALA A 27 3.51 1.44 5.15
CA ALA A 27 3.34 0.00 5.36
C ALA A 27 2.31 -0.25 6.47
N VAL A 28 1.12 -0.73 6.11
CA VAL A 28 -0.01 -0.89 7.03
C VAL A 28 0.34 -1.84 8.19
N LYS A 29 1.14 -2.88 7.92
CA LYS A 29 1.67 -3.82 8.93
C LYS A 29 2.40 -3.17 10.11
N ALA A 30 2.94 -1.96 9.93
CA ALA A 30 3.64 -1.24 11.00
C ALA A 30 2.68 -0.80 12.11
N ASN A 31 1.45 -0.38 11.75
CA ASN A 31 0.36 -0.11 12.67
C ASN A 31 -0.97 -0.03 11.89
N PRO A 32 -1.80 -1.09 11.92
CA PRO A 32 -3.05 -1.15 11.15
C PRO A 32 -4.21 -0.40 11.81
N HIS A 33 -3.99 0.32 12.92
CA HIS A 33 -5.06 1.01 13.63
C HIS A 33 -5.75 2.05 12.72
N LEU A 34 -7.08 1.97 12.62
CA LEU A 34 -7.86 2.74 11.65
C LEU A 34 -7.61 4.25 11.73
N ASP A 35 -7.54 4.82 12.94
CA ASP A 35 -7.26 6.25 13.13
C ASP A 35 -5.88 6.69 12.58
N ILE A 36 -4.89 5.79 12.57
CA ILE A 36 -3.55 6.08 12.04
C ILE A 36 -3.58 6.04 10.52
N VAL A 37 -4.21 5.01 9.95
CA VAL A 37 -4.38 4.87 8.50
C VAL A 37 -5.18 6.06 7.95
N LYS A 38 -6.31 6.40 8.61
CA LYS A 38 -7.14 7.54 8.26
C LYS A 38 -6.38 8.86 8.29
N LEU A 39 -5.67 9.13 9.40
CA LEU A 39 -4.84 10.32 9.52
C LEU A 39 -3.83 10.43 8.37
N LEU A 40 -3.09 9.36 8.10
CA LEU A 40 -2.06 9.39 7.06
C LEU A 40 -2.67 9.55 5.67
N TYR A 41 -3.85 8.96 5.42
CA TYR A 41 -4.58 9.14 4.17
C TYR A 41 -5.00 10.59 3.96
N GLU A 42 -5.55 11.23 5.00
CA GLU A 42 -5.90 12.67 4.99
C GLU A 42 -4.68 13.56 4.74
N LEU A 43 -3.49 13.16 5.21
CA LEU A 43 -2.23 13.86 4.94
C LEU A 43 -1.65 13.57 3.54
N GLY A 44 -2.29 12.70 2.76
CA GLY A 44 -1.99 12.46 1.35
C GLY A 44 -1.18 11.20 1.04
N THR A 45 -0.84 10.37 2.04
CA THR A 45 -0.07 9.13 1.81
C THR A 45 -0.82 8.12 0.92
N GLY A 46 -0.07 7.24 0.25
CA GLY A 46 -0.56 5.93 -0.18
C GLY A 46 -0.24 4.85 0.84
N PHE A 47 -0.61 3.61 0.54
CA PHE A 47 -0.44 2.46 1.43
C PHE A 47 0.23 1.29 0.74
N GLU A 48 1.10 0.63 1.50
CA GLU A 48 1.65 -0.67 1.16
C GLU A 48 0.95 -1.74 1.98
N ILE A 49 0.46 -2.77 1.30
CA ILE A 49 -0.30 -3.87 1.87
C ILE A 49 0.35 -5.23 1.53
N ALA A 50 0.25 -6.15 2.47
CA ALA A 50 0.78 -7.51 2.37
C ALA A 50 -0.28 -8.59 2.66
N SER A 51 -1.50 -8.20 3.03
CA SER A 51 -2.58 -9.13 3.36
C SER A 51 -3.97 -8.60 2.97
N LYS A 52 -4.96 -9.50 2.96
CA LYS A 52 -6.37 -9.16 2.73
C LYS A 52 -6.93 -8.25 3.82
N ASP A 53 -6.55 -8.48 5.08
CA ASP A 53 -7.05 -7.65 6.19
C ASP A 53 -6.55 -6.20 6.07
N GLU A 54 -5.30 -6.02 5.64
CA GLU A 54 -4.75 -4.68 5.37
C GLU A 54 -5.43 -4.01 4.17
N LEU A 55 -5.70 -4.79 3.11
CA LEU A 55 -6.49 -4.34 1.96
C LEU A 55 -7.89 -3.89 2.39
N ASP A 56 -8.55 -4.63 3.28
CA ASP A 56 -9.87 -4.32 3.81
C ASP A 56 -9.87 -3.01 4.61
N ILE A 57 -8.84 -2.80 5.44
CA ILE A 57 -8.68 -1.55 6.19
C ILE A 57 -8.56 -0.35 5.24
N VAL A 58 -7.66 -0.41 4.25
CA VAL A 58 -7.48 0.73 3.34
C VAL A 58 -8.68 0.94 2.41
N SER A 59 -9.35 -0.14 2.00
CA SER A 59 -10.56 -0.06 1.17
C SER A 59 -11.73 0.53 1.95
N SER A 60 -11.83 0.29 3.26
CA SER A 60 -12.89 0.86 4.12
C SER A 60 -12.83 2.38 4.25
N LEU A 61 -11.70 2.98 3.84
CA LEU A 61 -11.47 4.43 3.81
C LEU A 61 -11.57 5.01 2.39
N ASP A 62 -12.08 4.24 1.43
CA ASP A 62 -12.21 4.62 0.02
C ASP A 62 -10.88 5.10 -0.60
N VAL A 63 -9.75 4.49 -0.18
CA VAL A 63 -8.45 4.80 -0.77
C VAL A 63 -8.45 4.32 -2.23
N PRO A 64 -8.13 5.18 -3.21
CA PRO A 64 -8.09 4.77 -4.60
C PRO A 64 -6.97 3.75 -4.83
N SER A 65 -7.23 2.74 -5.66
CA SER A 65 -6.26 1.66 -5.93
C SER A 65 -4.91 2.16 -6.47
N SER A 66 -4.89 3.31 -7.14
CA SER A 66 -3.67 3.99 -7.62
C SER A 66 -2.73 4.43 -6.48
N LYS A 67 -3.21 4.46 -5.24
CA LYS A 67 -2.45 4.75 -4.01
C LYS A 67 -2.14 3.49 -3.18
N ILE A 68 -2.44 2.30 -3.70
CA ILE A 68 -2.20 1.03 -3.01
C ILE A 68 -1.14 0.25 -3.79
N ILE A 69 -0.13 -0.23 -3.09
CA ILE A 69 0.89 -1.12 -3.64
C ILE A 69 1.05 -2.36 -2.76
N SER A 70 1.62 -3.41 -3.32
CA SER A 70 2.00 -4.59 -2.56
C SER A 70 3.45 -4.95 -2.85
N SER A 71 4.28 -4.94 -1.81
CA SER A 71 5.73 -5.10 -1.95
C SER A 71 6.33 -6.30 -1.22
N ASN A 72 5.49 -7.15 -0.62
CA ASN A 72 5.96 -8.33 0.09
C ASN A 72 6.59 -9.36 -0.87
N PRO A 73 7.73 -9.99 -0.51
CA PRO A 73 8.46 -10.90 -1.39
C PRO A 73 7.68 -12.14 -1.83
N ILE A 74 6.76 -12.64 -0.98
CA ILE A 74 5.92 -13.80 -1.26
C ILE A 74 4.48 -13.43 -0.99
N LYS A 75 3.65 -13.50 -2.03
CA LYS A 75 2.22 -13.19 -1.97
C LYS A 75 1.37 -14.46 -1.95
N ILE A 76 0.38 -14.49 -1.07
CA ILE A 76 -0.59 -15.57 -1.02
C ILE A 76 -1.52 -15.45 -2.25
N PRO A 77 -1.81 -16.53 -3.00
CA PRO A 77 -2.67 -16.47 -4.18
C PRO A 77 -4.01 -15.75 -3.96
N THR A 78 -4.73 -16.10 -2.88
CA THR A 78 -6.01 -15.47 -2.53
C THR A 78 -5.90 -13.98 -2.21
N PHE A 79 -4.74 -13.53 -1.74
CA PHE A 79 -4.47 -12.11 -1.55
C PHE A 79 -4.26 -11.39 -2.90
N ILE A 80 -3.53 -12.00 -3.83
CA ILE A 80 -3.34 -11.45 -5.19
C ILE A 80 -4.69 -11.27 -5.87
N GLU A 81 -5.51 -12.33 -5.88
CA GLU A 81 -6.86 -12.30 -6.47
C GLU A 81 -7.70 -11.18 -5.85
N SER A 82 -7.78 -11.12 -4.52
CA SER A 82 -8.57 -10.09 -3.82
C SER A 82 -8.07 -8.67 -4.07
N ALA A 83 -6.76 -8.45 -4.19
CA ALA A 83 -6.19 -7.15 -4.50
C ALA A 83 -6.49 -6.74 -5.95
N TYR A 84 -6.33 -7.68 -6.89
CA TYR A 84 -6.61 -7.47 -8.30
C TYR A 84 -8.10 -7.20 -8.57
N GLU A 85 -9.00 -7.93 -7.93
CA GLU A 85 -10.46 -7.69 -7.98
C GLU A 85 -10.83 -6.26 -7.53
N ARG A 86 -10.03 -5.67 -6.62
CA ARG A 86 -10.16 -4.28 -6.17
C ARG A 86 -9.36 -3.28 -7.01
N SER A 87 -8.96 -3.68 -8.22
CA SER A 87 -8.22 -2.86 -9.18
C SER A 87 -6.85 -2.40 -8.67
N VAL A 88 -6.26 -3.06 -7.67
CA VAL A 88 -4.85 -2.87 -7.32
C VAL A 88 -4.01 -3.51 -8.40
N ASN A 89 -3.12 -2.74 -9.00
CA ASN A 89 -2.31 -3.16 -10.14
C ASN A 89 -0.81 -2.98 -9.93
N SER A 90 -0.36 -2.53 -8.76
CA SER A 90 1.05 -2.27 -8.47
C SER A 90 1.60 -3.32 -7.49
N PHE A 91 2.27 -4.34 -8.04
CA PHE A 91 2.90 -5.41 -7.27
C PHE A 91 4.39 -5.48 -7.60
N THR A 92 5.25 -5.58 -6.58
CA THR A 92 6.67 -5.93 -6.80
C THR A 92 6.86 -7.44 -6.77
N PHE A 93 8.00 -7.94 -7.24
CA PHE A 93 8.36 -9.34 -7.18
C PHE A 93 9.87 -9.49 -7.04
N ASP A 94 10.31 -10.52 -6.32
CA ASP A 94 11.74 -10.79 -6.08
C ASP A 94 12.18 -12.16 -6.65
N SER A 95 11.26 -12.91 -7.28
CA SER A 95 11.56 -14.24 -7.82
C SER A 95 10.75 -14.55 -9.09
N HIS A 96 11.26 -15.48 -9.89
CA HIS A 96 10.56 -15.96 -11.08
C HIS A 96 9.20 -16.57 -10.75
N THR A 97 9.13 -17.37 -9.67
CA THR A 97 7.90 -18.00 -9.19
C THR A 97 6.82 -16.97 -8.84
N GLU A 98 7.19 -15.81 -8.29
CA GLU A 98 6.22 -14.75 -8.02
C GLU A 98 5.72 -14.08 -9.30
N ILE A 99 6.57 -13.89 -10.32
CA ILE A 99 6.15 -13.37 -11.63
C ILE A 99 5.14 -14.33 -12.27
N GLU A 100 5.42 -15.63 -12.28
CA GLU A 100 4.52 -16.65 -12.82
C GLU A 100 3.18 -16.68 -12.08
N LYS A 101 3.21 -16.51 -10.75
CA LYS A 101 2.00 -16.43 -9.94
C LYS A 101 1.16 -15.18 -10.28
N LEU A 102 1.80 -14.01 -10.36
CA LEU A 102 1.13 -12.75 -10.71
C LEU A 102 0.56 -12.79 -12.13
N SER A 103 1.27 -13.39 -13.09
CA SER A 103 0.81 -13.49 -14.49
C SER A 103 -0.44 -14.37 -14.64
N GLN A 104 -0.59 -15.39 -13.79
CA GLN A 104 -1.76 -16.27 -13.78
C GLN A 104 -2.96 -15.67 -13.05
N LEU A 105 -2.72 -14.98 -11.93
CA LEU A 105 -3.79 -14.53 -11.03
C LEU A 105 -4.22 -13.08 -11.25
N ALA A 106 -3.40 -12.29 -11.93
CA ALA A 106 -3.61 -10.86 -12.12
C ALA A 106 -3.06 -10.40 -13.49
N ALA A 107 -3.60 -11.00 -14.54
CA ALA A 107 -3.23 -10.69 -15.93
C ALA A 107 -3.64 -9.24 -16.27
N GLY A 108 -2.66 -8.33 -16.34
CA GLY A 108 -2.89 -6.89 -16.57
C GLY A 108 -2.20 -5.96 -15.58
N ILE A 109 -1.45 -6.51 -14.62
CA ILE A 109 -0.46 -5.75 -13.83
C ILE A 109 0.57 -5.14 -14.80
N MET A 110 0.78 -3.82 -14.72
CA MET A 110 1.84 -3.07 -15.40
C MET A 110 2.74 -2.40 -14.36
#